data_AF-A0AAD4T6H2-F1
#
_entry.id   AF-A0AAD4T6H2-F1
#
_cell.length_a   1.000
_cell.length_b   1.000
_cell.length_c   1.000
_cell.angle_alpha   90.00
_cell.angle_beta   90.00
_cell.angle_gamma   90.00
#
_symmetry.space_group_name_H-M   'P 1'
#
loop_
_entity.id
_entity.type
_entity.pdbx_description
1 polymer ?
#
loop_
_entity_poly.entity_id
_entity_poly.type
_entity_poly.pdbx_seq_one_letter_code
_entity_poly.pdbx_strand_id
1 'polypeptide(L)'
;MDTINCYRDPSFKITCNDSHIPSVASLHTGDGQFVVVHLTLDYVRISMPAPVICDSNRINHTWSSGPFLHGTPFTVSYTRNKLTVLGCNVYGDNRPIVPVTDETTHSRCASLCENVNGSQDCNTAIPKGLQQYYIQTVQLNPGNDHIKNPCIRAFLVDHNFSGVHNSRTSREDFSVPVILDWAVRDLPSCEEARQNSSSYACGANTICLDSQNGRDVDECKDSHKCKDATCFNTPGAYYCICPAGRKPETISEGRLGCTPDKRNHFIVLLLSAGIGVSILIIVFLGTSYSLYTRLVRRKKMKMKQRQFERNDGLLLKQKINTNDGRVEKTEEFE
;
A
#
# COMPACT_ATOMS: atom_id res chain seq x y z
N MET A 1 12.33 -42.14 27.21
CA MET A 1 13.40 -41.64 26.32
C MET A 1 12.70 -40.80 25.28
N ASP A 2 12.63 -39.49 25.52
CA ASP A 2 11.99 -38.55 24.59
C ASP A 2 12.77 -38.55 23.28
N THR A 3 12.11 -38.91 22.19
CA THR A 3 12.63 -38.65 20.84
C THR A 3 12.70 -37.14 20.68
N ILE A 4 13.89 -36.57 20.82
CA ILE A 4 14.14 -35.15 20.51
C ILE A 4 13.90 -35.00 19.01
N ASN A 5 12.73 -34.50 18.67
CA ASN A 5 12.38 -34.12 17.31
C ASN A 5 13.16 -32.83 16.98
N CYS A 6 14.05 -32.88 15.98
CA CYS A 6 14.89 -31.76 15.55
C CYS A 6 14.12 -30.78 14.64
N TYR A 7 12.91 -30.40 15.05
CA TYR A 7 12.06 -29.44 14.35
C TYR A 7 11.14 -28.75 15.35
N ARG A 8 10.73 -27.50 15.07
CA ARG A 8 9.86 -26.70 15.94
C ARG A 8 8.47 -27.32 16.07
N ASP A 9 7.87 -27.64 14.93
CA ASP A 9 6.57 -28.27 14.80
C ASP A 9 6.55 -29.09 13.49
N PRO A 10 5.55 -29.97 13.28
CA PRO A 10 5.51 -30.87 12.12
C PRO A 10 5.62 -30.20 10.76
N SER A 11 5.29 -28.91 10.63
CA SER A 11 5.38 -28.17 9.36
C SER A 11 6.82 -27.87 8.93
N PHE A 12 7.79 -27.92 9.86
CA PHE A 12 9.23 -27.81 9.59
C PHE A 12 9.91 -29.17 9.37
N LYS A 13 9.17 -30.27 9.48
CA LYS A 13 9.75 -31.61 9.50
C LYS A 13 10.37 -31.97 8.15
N ILE A 14 11.68 -32.19 8.15
CA ILE A 14 12.41 -32.84 7.06
C ILE A 14 12.73 -34.27 7.52
N THR A 15 12.49 -35.24 6.66
CA THR A 15 12.81 -36.65 6.91
C THR A 15 13.97 -37.10 6.04
N CYS A 16 14.85 -37.93 6.58
CA CYS A 16 15.90 -38.58 5.80
C CYS A 16 15.55 -40.05 5.59
N ASN A 17 15.61 -40.51 4.35
CA ASN A 17 15.58 -41.93 4.04
C ASN A 17 17.01 -42.45 3.92
N ASP A 18 17.47 -43.11 4.98
CA ASP A 18 18.82 -43.69 5.07
C ASP A 18 18.96 -45.05 4.40
N SER A 19 17.87 -45.58 3.82
CA SER A 19 17.91 -46.81 3.04
C SER A 19 18.55 -46.61 1.65
N HIS A 20 18.71 -45.35 1.22
CA HIS A 20 19.39 -44.98 -0.02
C HIS A 20 20.81 -44.47 0.30
N ILE A 21 21.76 -44.72 -0.61
CA ILE A 21 23.11 -44.17 -0.55
C ILE A 21 23.32 -43.31 -1.80
N PRO A 22 23.47 -41.98 -1.68
CA PRO A 22 23.40 -41.20 -0.43
C PRO A 22 21.98 -41.10 0.14
N SER A 23 21.87 -40.84 1.45
CA SER A 23 20.57 -40.63 2.12
C SER A 23 19.80 -39.51 1.44
N VAL A 24 18.49 -39.72 1.26
CA VAL A 24 17.61 -38.75 0.58
C VAL A 24 16.81 -37.98 1.60
N ALA A 25 17.09 -36.67 1.72
CA ALA A 25 16.30 -35.76 2.52
C ALA A 25 15.02 -35.35 1.78
N SER A 26 13.90 -35.26 2.50
CA SER A 26 12.59 -34.98 1.93
C SER A 26 11.79 -34.02 2.79
N LEU A 27 11.24 -33.01 2.13
CA LEU A 27 10.26 -32.07 2.67
C LEU A 27 8.86 -32.57 2.36
N HIS A 28 7.99 -32.59 3.37
CA HIS A 28 6.60 -33.00 3.23
C HIS A 28 5.70 -31.76 3.31
N THR A 29 4.84 -31.58 2.31
CA THR A 29 3.84 -30.52 2.25
C THR A 29 2.45 -31.14 2.11
N GLY A 30 1.39 -30.32 2.10
CA GLY A 30 0.01 -30.82 2.08
C GLY A 30 -0.35 -31.68 0.85
N ASP A 31 0.41 -31.54 -0.23
CA ASP A 31 0.16 -32.18 -1.53
C ASP A 31 1.25 -33.15 -1.99
N GLY A 32 2.35 -33.31 -1.25
CA GLY A 32 3.41 -34.22 -1.69
C GLY A 32 4.70 -34.21 -0.88
N GLN A 33 5.67 -34.97 -1.42
CA GLN A 33 7.02 -35.12 -0.89
C GLN A 33 8.02 -34.60 -1.92
N PHE A 34 8.89 -33.69 -1.50
CA PHE A 34 9.86 -33.03 -2.34
C PHE A 34 11.28 -33.34 -1.86
N VAL A 35 12.15 -33.78 -2.78
CA VAL A 35 13.55 -34.07 -2.45
C VAL A 35 14.26 -32.77 -2.12
N VAL A 36 14.90 -32.71 -0.96
CA VAL A 36 15.72 -31.57 -0.53
C VAL A 36 17.14 -31.78 -1.07
N VAL A 37 17.55 -30.88 -1.96
CA VAL A 37 18.87 -30.89 -2.59
C VAL A 37 19.91 -30.16 -1.72
N HIS A 38 19.48 -29.11 -1.03
CA HIS A 38 20.36 -28.32 -0.16
C HIS A 38 19.56 -27.61 0.93
N LEU A 39 20.11 -27.52 2.13
CA LEU A 39 19.50 -26.86 3.28
C LEU A 39 20.49 -25.85 3.88
N THR A 40 20.02 -24.63 4.12
CA THR A 40 20.78 -23.57 4.80
C THR A 40 19.92 -22.91 5.86
N LEU A 41 20.52 -22.02 6.66
CA LEU A 41 19.76 -21.18 7.59
C LEU A 41 18.84 -20.18 6.88
N ASP A 42 19.11 -19.83 5.62
CA ASP A 42 18.35 -18.81 4.90
C ASP A 42 17.26 -19.39 3.99
N TYR A 43 17.51 -20.58 3.43
CA TYR A 43 16.64 -21.17 2.41
C TYR A 43 16.79 -22.69 2.31
N VAL A 44 15.78 -23.32 1.72
CA VAL A 44 15.75 -24.73 1.33
C VAL A 44 15.71 -24.83 -0.18
N ARG A 45 16.54 -25.66 -0.79
CA ARG A 45 16.50 -25.96 -2.22
C ARG A 45 15.87 -27.33 -2.43
N ILE A 46 14.76 -27.38 -3.16
CA ILE A 46 14.05 -28.61 -3.50
C ILE A 46 14.21 -28.97 -4.97
N SER A 47 14.10 -30.26 -5.29
CA SER A 47 14.07 -30.77 -6.66
C SER A 47 12.63 -30.77 -7.17
N MET A 48 12.38 -30.07 -8.28
CA MET A 48 11.07 -29.98 -8.92
C MET A 48 11.12 -30.55 -10.33
N PRO A 49 10.10 -31.30 -10.79
CA PRO A 49 10.03 -31.77 -12.16
C PRO A 49 9.85 -30.60 -13.14
N ALA A 50 10.57 -30.65 -14.27
CA ALA A 50 10.44 -29.74 -15.40
C ALA A 50 9.93 -30.53 -16.62
N PRO A 51 8.60 -30.73 -16.72
CA PRO A 51 8.01 -31.63 -17.73
C PRO A 51 8.22 -31.14 -19.15
N VAL A 52 8.34 -32.08 -20.10
CA VAL A 52 8.49 -31.81 -21.53
C VAL A 52 7.26 -32.11 -22.35
N ILE A 53 7.03 -31.28 -23.37
CA ILE A 53 6.09 -31.58 -24.45
C ILE A 53 6.86 -31.55 -25.76
N CYS A 54 6.87 -32.65 -26.52
CA CYS A 54 7.51 -32.71 -27.84
C CYS A 54 6.56 -33.07 -28.99
N ASP A 55 5.26 -33.28 -28.71
CA ASP A 55 4.27 -33.71 -29.70
C ASP A 55 3.30 -32.57 -30.03
N SER A 56 3.42 -32.01 -31.24
CA SER A 56 2.61 -30.91 -31.74
C SER A 56 1.19 -31.32 -32.15
N ASN A 57 0.91 -32.63 -32.30
CA ASN A 57 -0.33 -33.10 -32.93
C ASN A 57 -1.47 -33.39 -31.93
N ARG A 58 -1.25 -33.20 -30.62
CA ARG A 58 -2.26 -33.55 -29.60
C ARG A 58 -2.50 -32.50 -28.52
N ILE A 59 -1.54 -31.62 -28.21
CA ILE A 59 -1.61 -30.77 -27.03
C ILE A 59 -1.06 -29.38 -27.33
N ASN A 60 -1.94 -28.39 -27.41
CA ASN A 60 -1.56 -26.98 -27.57
C ASN A 60 -1.08 -26.35 -26.26
N HIS A 61 -1.33 -26.98 -25.11
CA HIS A 61 -0.91 -26.47 -23.82
C HIS A 61 -0.80 -27.57 -22.74
N THR A 62 0.10 -27.42 -21.77
CA THR A 62 0.14 -28.24 -20.55
C THR A 62 0.08 -27.37 -19.30
N TRP A 63 -0.17 -28.02 -18.17
CA TRP A 63 -0.17 -27.43 -16.85
C TRP A 63 0.80 -28.21 -15.96
N SER A 64 1.64 -27.49 -15.24
CA SER A 64 2.40 -28.05 -14.11
C SER A 64 2.07 -27.26 -12.85
N SER A 65 1.99 -27.94 -11.70
CA SER A 65 1.75 -27.29 -10.41
C SER A 65 3.04 -27.24 -9.60
N GLY A 66 3.20 -26.14 -8.86
CA GLY A 66 4.18 -26.07 -7.77
C GLY A 66 3.68 -26.78 -6.51
N PRO A 67 4.53 -26.84 -5.47
CA PRO A 67 4.15 -27.39 -4.16
C PRO A 67 3.06 -26.54 -3.49
N PHE A 68 2.19 -27.18 -2.70
CA PHE A 68 1.23 -26.54 -1.82
C PHE A 68 1.91 -26.12 -0.51
N LEU A 69 2.34 -24.86 -0.43
CA LEU A 69 3.05 -24.33 0.74
C LEU A 69 2.13 -23.55 1.70
N HIS A 70 0.84 -23.48 1.41
CA HIS A 70 -0.11 -22.79 2.27
C HIS A 70 -0.18 -23.44 3.66
N GLY A 71 -0.08 -22.62 4.71
CA GLY A 71 -0.04 -23.11 6.09
C GLY A 71 1.31 -23.73 6.49
N THR A 72 2.30 -23.72 5.60
CA THR A 72 3.68 -24.13 5.91
C THR A 72 4.58 -22.90 6.17
N PRO A 73 5.77 -23.08 6.76
CA PRO A 73 6.76 -22.03 6.93
C PRO A 73 7.35 -21.50 5.61
N PHE A 74 7.16 -22.25 4.52
CA PHE A 74 7.89 -22.06 3.27
C PHE A 74 7.15 -21.15 2.29
N THR A 75 7.91 -20.46 1.44
CA THR A 75 7.39 -19.68 0.30
C THR A 75 8.42 -19.72 -0.82
N VAL A 76 7.99 -19.80 -2.08
CA VAL A 76 8.94 -19.80 -3.21
C VAL A 76 9.70 -18.46 -3.22
N SER A 77 11.03 -18.54 -3.27
CA SER A 77 11.89 -17.35 -3.20
C SER A 77 11.80 -16.53 -4.48
N TYR A 78 11.22 -15.32 -4.41
CA TYR A 78 11.02 -14.48 -5.60
C TYR A 78 12.31 -13.82 -6.11
N THR A 79 13.33 -13.69 -5.26
CA THR A 79 14.63 -13.11 -5.61
C THR A 79 15.64 -14.14 -6.07
N ARG A 80 15.45 -15.41 -5.71
CA ARG A 80 16.40 -16.49 -6.01
C ARG A 80 15.91 -17.41 -7.12
N ASN A 81 14.64 -17.34 -7.52
CA ASN A 81 14.10 -18.09 -8.64
C ASN A 81 13.59 -17.18 -9.75
N LYS A 82 13.59 -17.74 -10.96
CA LYS A 82 13.01 -17.16 -12.17
C LYS A 82 12.08 -18.16 -12.84
N LEU A 83 11.11 -17.65 -13.60
CA LEU A 83 10.40 -18.45 -14.58
C LEU A 83 11.29 -18.56 -15.83
N THR A 84 11.56 -19.79 -16.25
CA THR A 84 12.29 -20.09 -17.48
C THR A 84 11.37 -20.82 -18.45
N VAL A 85 11.35 -20.36 -19.70
CA VAL A 85 10.62 -20.99 -20.81
C VAL A 85 11.62 -21.39 -21.88
N LEU A 86 11.61 -22.67 -22.24
CA LEU A 86 12.49 -23.27 -23.25
C LEU A 86 11.67 -23.77 -24.42
N GLY A 87 12.22 -23.59 -25.62
CA GLY A 87 11.60 -24.02 -26.88
C GLY A 87 11.31 -22.84 -27.80
N CYS A 88 10.63 -23.13 -28.91
CA CYS A 88 10.30 -22.14 -29.93
C CYS A 88 8.79 -21.95 -30.04
N ASN A 89 8.40 -20.68 -30.22
CA ASN A 89 7.00 -20.25 -30.28
C ASN A 89 6.24 -20.82 -29.10
N VAL A 90 6.75 -20.54 -27.90
CA VAL A 90 6.21 -21.04 -26.64
C VAL A 90 5.96 -19.87 -25.71
N TYR A 91 4.89 -20.00 -24.94
CA TYR A 91 4.50 -19.07 -23.90
C TYR A 91 4.35 -19.82 -22.57
N GLY A 92 4.93 -19.29 -21.51
CA GLY A 92 4.77 -19.77 -20.14
C GLY A 92 4.08 -18.72 -19.28
N ASP A 93 3.06 -19.14 -18.52
CA ASP A 93 2.27 -18.31 -17.62
C ASP A 93 2.28 -18.90 -16.21
N ASN A 94 3.09 -18.34 -15.33
CA ASN A 94 3.08 -18.65 -13.91
C ASN A 94 1.96 -17.86 -13.23
N ARG A 95 0.92 -18.58 -12.77
CA ARG A 95 -0.21 -18.00 -12.08
C ARG A 95 -0.22 -18.43 -10.63
N PRO A 96 -0.13 -17.49 -9.67
CA PRO A 96 -0.38 -17.76 -8.28
C PRO A 96 -1.81 -18.26 -8.08
N ILE A 97 -1.98 -19.25 -7.20
CA ILE A 97 -3.29 -19.64 -6.68
C ILE A 97 -3.50 -18.85 -5.39
N VAL A 98 -4.27 -17.77 -5.47
CA VAL A 98 -4.64 -16.92 -4.34
C VAL A 98 -6.17 -16.81 -4.23
N PRO A 99 -6.70 -16.45 -3.05
CA PRO A 99 -8.12 -16.15 -2.89
C PRO A 99 -8.58 -15.06 -3.87
N VAL A 100 -9.83 -15.16 -4.34
CA VAL A 100 -10.42 -14.35 -5.43
C VAL A 100 -10.42 -12.82 -5.16
N THR A 101 -10.12 -12.40 -3.93
CA THR A 101 -10.15 -10.99 -3.49
C THR A 101 -8.88 -10.20 -3.80
N ASP A 102 -7.78 -10.86 -4.19
CA ASP A 102 -6.47 -10.21 -4.29
C ASP A 102 -6.12 -9.87 -5.75
N GLU A 103 -5.57 -8.68 -6.01
CA GLU A 103 -4.97 -8.37 -7.32
C GLU A 103 -3.77 -9.29 -7.56
N THR A 104 -3.93 -10.22 -8.51
CA THR A 104 -2.94 -11.27 -8.72
C THR A 104 -1.90 -10.83 -9.74
N THR A 105 -0.66 -10.63 -9.30
CA THR A 105 0.47 -10.43 -10.21
C THR A 105 0.94 -11.79 -10.73
N HIS A 106 0.98 -11.97 -12.05
CA HIS A 106 1.42 -13.21 -12.70
C HIS A 106 2.71 -12.96 -13.47
N SER A 107 3.51 -14.00 -13.65
CA SER A 107 4.73 -13.93 -14.45
C SER A 107 4.56 -14.64 -15.77
N ARG A 108 4.87 -13.91 -16.85
CA ARG A 108 4.68 -14.39 -18.23
C ARG A 108 5.97 -14.24 -19.01
N CYS A 109 6.28 -15.24 -19.80
CA CYS A 109 7.45 -15.25 -20.66
C CYS A 109 7.10 -15.92 -21.98
N ALA A 110 7.55 -15.37 -23.11
CA ALA A 110 7.41 -15.99 -24.41
C ALA A 110 8.77 -16.07 -25.10
N SER A 111 9.05 -17.21 -25.73
CA SER A 111 10.16 -17.40 -26.64
C SER A 111 9.60 -17.56 -28.05
N LEU A 112 9.91 -16.61 -28.93
CA LEU A 112 9.50 -16.60 -30.33
C LEU A 112 10.73 -16.84 -31.20
N CYS A 113 10.60 -17.69 -32.22
CA CYS A 113 11.72 -17.96 -33.10
C CYS A 113 11.28 -18.05 -34.58
N GLU A 114 12.14 -17.55 -35.46
CA GLU A 114 11.97 -17.69 -36.91
C GLU A 114 12.55 -19.03 -37.43
N ASN A 115 13.55 -19.58 -36.74
CA ASN A 115 14.21 -20.86 -37.05
C ASN A 115 14.59 -21.61 -35.75
N VAL A 116 14.65 -22.96 -35.79
CA VAL A 116 14.92 -23.82 -34.61
C VAL A 116 16.22 -23.46 -33.87
N ASN A 117 17.24 -23.01 -34.61
CA ASN A 117 18.55 -22.62 -34.05
C ASN A 117 18.58 -21.20 -33.47
N GLY A 118 17.49 -20.42 -33.63
CA GLY A 118 17.35 -19.06 -33.12
C GLY A 118 16.52 -18.95 -31.83
N SER A 119 16.12 -20.07 -31.22
CA SER A 119 15.36 -20.08 -29.97
C SER A 119 16.19 -19.44 -28.84
N GLN A 120 15.74 -18.29 -28.34
CA GLN A 120 16.29 -17.64 -27.16
C GLN A 120 15.43 -18.02 -25.95
N ASP A 121 16.05 -18.61 -24.93
CA ASP A 121 15.37 -18.94 -23.67
C ASP A 121 14.75 -17.67 -23.07
N CYS A 122 13.47 -17.73 -22.71
CA CYS A 122 12.83 -16.62 -22.04
C CYS A 122 12.97 -16.80 -20.53
N ASN A 123 13.46 -15.76 -19.85
CA ASN A 123 13.55 -15.72 -18.40
C ASN A 123 12.85 -14.48 -17.86
N THR A 124 12.04 -14.63 -16.82
CA THR A 124 11.38 -13.49 -16.16
C THR A 124 11.31 -13.70 -14.65
N ALA A 125 11.22 -12.59 -13.90
CA ALA A 125 11.04 -12.61 -12.45
C ALA A 125 9.69 -13.21 -12.06
N ILE A 126 9.57 -13.70 -10.83
CA ILE A 126 8.31 -14.22 -10.27
C ILE A 126 7.71 -13.26 -9.24
N PRO A 127 6.39 -13.26 -9.01
CA PRO A 127 5.77 -12.44 -7.98
C PRO A 127 6.21 -12.85 -6.57
N LYS A 128 6.16 -11.90 -5.63
CA LYS A 128 6.36 -12.17 -4.20
C LYS A 128 5.20 -13.00 -3.64
N GLY A 129 5.45 -13.71 -2.53
CA GLY A 129 4.39 -14.37 -1.76
C GLY A 129 3.82 -15.62 -2.43
N LEU A 130 4.57 -16.22 -3.36
CA LEU A 130 4.12 -17.40 -4.10
C LEU A 130 4.11 -18.65 -3.21
N GLN A 131 2.96 -18.97 -2.62
CA GLN A 131 2.74 -20.14 -1.77
C GLN A 131 2.12 -21.33 -2.51
N GLN A 132 1.50 -21.09 -3.66
CA GLN A 132 0.98 -22.10 -4.56
C GLN A 132 0.85 -21.50 -5.95
N TYR A 133 1.15 -22.27 -6.99
CA TYR A 133 1.07 -21.81 -8.37
C TYR A 133 0.85 -22.94 -9.35
N TYR A 134 0.40 -22.59 -10.55
CA TYR A 134 0.54 -23.44 -11.72
C TYR A 134 1.26 -22.67 -12.82
N ILE A 135 1.93 -23.40 -13.70
CA ILE A 135 2.53 -22.89 -14.92
C ILE A 135 1.77 -23.48 -16.09
N GLN A 136 1.08 -22.62 -16.84
CA GLN A 136 0.53 -22.99 -18.13
C GLN A 136 1.62 -22.81 -19.17
N THR A 137 1.98 -23.88 -19.88
CA THR A 137 2.87 -23.81 -21.05
C THR A 137 2.02 -23.94 -22.29
N VAL A 138 2.14 -23.03 -23.24
CA VAL A 138 1.33 -22.98 -24.46
C VAL A 138 2.24 -22.93 -25.68
N GLN A 139 1.98 -23.80 -26.65
CA GLN A 139 2.58 -23.70 -27.98
C GLN A 139 1.82 -22.63 -28.77
N LEU A 140 2.53 -21.60 -29.20
CA LEU A 140 2.07 -20.57 -30.12
C LEU A 140 2.26 -21.08 -31.56
N ASN A 141 1.22 -20.98 -32.39
CA ASN A 141 1.16 -21.27 -33.84
C ASN A 141 2.28 -22.19 -34.40
N PRO A 142 2.01 -23.49 -34.62
CA PRO A 142 2.89 -24.33 -35.40
C PRO A 142 2.74 -23.93 -36.88
N GLY A 143 3.48 -22.91 -37.32
CA GLY A 143 3.46 -22.50 -38.73
C GLY A 143 3.73 -23.69 -39.67
N ASN A 144 3.10 -23.67 -40.85
CA ASN A 144 3.30 -24.72 -41.85
C ASN A 144 4.80 -24.86 -42.20
N ASP A 145 5.32 -26.06 -41.93
CA ASP A 145 6.22 -26.83 -42.81
C ASP A 145 7.73 -26.98 -42.50
N HIS A 146 8.33 -26.46 -41.42
CA HIS A 146 9.78 -26.74 -41.16
C HIS A 146 10.19 -27.10 -39.72
N ILE A 147 9.29 -27.03 -38.73
CA ILE A 147 9.66 -27.28 -37.33
C ILE A 147 9.31 -28.73 -36.97
N LYS A 148 10.21 -29.68 -37.23
CA LYS A 148 10.06 -31.08 -36.79
C LYS A 148 10.10 -31.16 -35.26
N ASN A 149 8.93 -31.29 -34.61
CA ASN A 149 8.73 -31.55 -33.17
C ASN A 149 9.57 -30.67 -32.21
N PRO A 150 9.21 -29.38 -32.02
CA PRO A 150 9.88 -28.56 -31.02
C PRO A 150 9.46 -29.05 -29.62
N CYS A 151 10.43 -29.47 -28.81
CA CYS A 151 10.16 -29.73 -27.40
C CYS A 151 10.04 -28.40 -26.65
N ILE A 152 8.97 -28.21 -25.89
CA ILE A 152 8.70 -27.01 -25.11
C ILE A 152 8.56 -27.32 -23.64
N ARG A 153 8.99 -26.38 -22.78
CA ARG A 153 8.90 -26.46 -21.32
C ARG A 153 8.76 -25.08 -20.69
N ALA A 154 8.07 -24.99 -19.57
CA ALA A 154 8.16 -23.85 -18.67
C ALA A 154 8.21 -24.34 -17.21
N PHE A 155 9.12 -23.76 -16.43
CA PHE A 155 9.35 -24.16 -15.04
C PHE A 155 9.97 -23.02 -14.24
N LEU A 156 9.84 -23.08 -12.91
CA LEU A 156 10.59 -22.20 -12.01
C LEU A 156 11.94 -22.84 -11.70
N VAL A 157 12.99 -22.03 -11.60
CA VAL A 157 14.34 -22.52 -11.30
C VAL A 157 15.18 -21.47 -10.61
N ASP A 158 16.15 -21.93 -9.80
CA ASP A 158 17.25 -21.14 -9.25
C ASP A 158 17.91 -20.29 -10.36
N HIS A 159 18.09 -19.00 -10.08
CA HIS A 159 18.74 -18.05 -10.98
C HIS A 159 20.09 -18.54 -11.51
N ASN A 160 20.86 -19.22 -10.66
CA ASN A 160 22.23 -19.66 -10.91
C ASN A 160 22.31 -21.06 -11.54
N PHE A 161 21.18 -21.71 -11.81
CA PHE A 161 21.19 -23.02 -12.43
C PHE A 161 21.63 -22.94 -13.90
N SER A 162 22.76 -23.58 -14.21
CA SER A 162 23.36 -23.62 -15.55
C SER A 162 22.98 -24.86 -16.36
N GLY A 163 22.28 -25.84 -15.77
CA GLY A 163 21.88 -27.09 -16.43
C GLY A 163 20.86 -26.92 -17.56
N VAL A 164 20.35 -25.70 -17.76
CA VAL A 164 19.39 -25.33 -18.81
C VAL A 164 19.97 -25.52 -20.22
N HIS A 165 21.24 -25.18 -20.43
CA HIS A 165 21.87 -25.22 -21.76
C HIS A 165 21.98 -26.64 -22.34
N ASN A 166 22.23 -27.64 -21.50
CA ASN A 166 22.32 -29.05 -21.91
C ASN A 166 20.94 -29.69 -22.16
N SER A 167 19.85 -29.03 -21.74
CA SER A 167 18.50 -29.58 -21.79
C SER A 167 17.66 -29.08 -22.98
N ARG A 168 18.17 -28.14 -23.79
CA ARG A 168 17.41 -27.55 -24.91
C ARG A 168 16.93 -28.59 -25.94
N THR A 169 17.71 -29.67 -26.12
CA THR A 169 17.41 -30.75 -27.07
C THR A 169 16.96 -32.03 -26.39
N SER A 170 16.94 -32.06 -25.05
CA SER A 170 16.56 -33.26 -24.30
C SER A 170 15.06 -33.51 -24.42
N ARG A 171 14.71 -34.76 -24.72
CA ARG A 171 13.33 -35.26 -24.75
C ARG A 171 12.92 -35.93 -23.44
N GLU A 172 13.82 -35.97 -22.46
CA GLU A 172 13.58 -36.62 -21.18
C GLU A 172 13.17 -35.59 -20.13
N ASP A 173 12.26 -35.97 -19.24
CA ASP A 173 11.98 -35.15 -18.06
C ASP A 173 13.25 -35.02 -17.21
N PHE A 174 13.48 -33.80 -16.71
CA PHE A 174 14.56 -33.55 -15.77
C PHE A 174 14.02 -32.78 -14.58
N SER A 175 14.81 -32.71 -13.52
CA SER A 175 14.47 -31.93 -12.34
C SER A 175 15.33 -30.68 -12.25
N VAL A 176 14.70 -29.60 -11.78
CA VAL A 176 15.31 -28.31 -11.56
C VAL A 176 15.34 -27.97 -10.07
N PRO A 177 16.39 -27.29 -9.59
CA PRO A 177 16.39 -26.77 -8.24
C PRO A 177 15.47 -25.56 -8.14
N VAL A 178 14.52 -25.61 -7.20
CA VAL A 178 13.70 -24.45 -6.81
C VAL A 178 14.05 -24.08 -5.36
N ILE A 179 14.26 -22.80 -5.12
CA ILE A 179 14.60 -22.29 -3.78
C ILE A 179 13.35 -21.81 -3.05
N LEU A 180 13.17 -22.28 -1.82
CA LEU A 180 12.14 -21.83 -0.89
C LEU A 180 12.79 -21.00 0.21
N ASP A 181 12.26 -19.81 0.45
CA ASP A 181 12.53 -19.09 1.70
C ASP A 181 11.67 -19.72 2.81
N TRP A 182 12.13 -19.65 4.05
CA TRP A 182 11.37 -20.10 5.22
C TRP A 182 11.42 -19.06 6.33
N ALA A 183 10.37 -19.00 7.14
CA ALA A 183 10.33 -18.15 8.31
C ALA A 183 9.45 -18.77 9.41
N VAL A 184 9.71 -18.42 10.66
CA VAL A 184 8.76 -18.67 11.76
C VAL A 184 7.69 -17.59 11.68
N ARG A 185 6.42 -17.96 11.51
CA ARG A 185 5.34 -17.03 11.14
C ARG A 185 4.25 -16.88 12.21
N ASP A 186 4.45 -17.40 13.42
CA ASP A 186 3.42 -17.31 14.47
C ASP A 186 3.19 -15.88 14.97
N LEU A 187 4.12 -14.96 14.67
CA LEU A 187 4.03 -13.52 14.97
C LEU A 187 4.31 -12.71 13.69
N PRO A 188 3.69 -11.52 13.53
CA PRO A 188 3.75 -10.75 12.29
C PRO A 188 5.09 -10.04 12.07
N SER A 189 5.84 -9.74 13.13
CA SER A 189 7.12 -9.02 13.03
C SER A 189 8.13 -9.47 14.09
N CYS A 190 9.40 -9.16 13.82
CA CYS A 190 10.51 -9.37 14.75
C CYS A 190 10.40 -8.49 16.00
N GLU A 191 9.73 -7.34 15.93
CA GLU A 191 9.49 -6.47 17.08
C GLU A 191 8.59 -7.18 18.09
N GLU A 192 7.44 -7.69 17.65
CA GLU A 192 6.52 -8.47 18.49
C GLU A 192 7.19 -9.75 19.00
N ALA A 193 8.00 -10.39 18.16
CA ALA A 193 8.75 -11.57 18.50
C ALA A 193 9.74 -11.36 19.67
N ARG A 194 10.41 -10.19 19.73
CA ARG A 194 11.36 -9.86 20.80
C ARG A 194 10.66 -9.57 22.13
N GLN A 195 9.45 -9.00 22.09
CA GLN A 195 8.65 -8.78 23.31
C GLN A 195 8.22 -10.11 23.94
N ASN A 196 8.01 -11.15 23.15
CA ASN A 196 7.64 -12.50 23.59
C ASN A 196 8.85 -13.47 23.64
N SER A 197 10.00 -12.96 24.08
CA SER A 197 11.30 -13.66 23.99
C SER A 197 11.43 -14.94 24.82
N SER A 198 10.53 -15.17 25.79
CA SER A 198 10.56 -16.37 26.63
C SER A 198 9.91 -17.61 25.99
N SER A 199 9.06 -17.45 24.98
CA SER A 199 8.31 -18.56 24.36
C SER A 199 8.48 -18.67 22.84
N TYR A 200 8.93 -17.60 22.19
CA TYR A 200 9.07 -17.55 20.74
C TYR A 200 10.49 -17.91 20.26
N ALA A 201 10.67 -18.20 18.96
CA ALA A 201 12.00 -18.52 18.40
C ALA A 201 13.00 -17.36 18.55
N CYS A 202 12.49 -16.13 18.63
CA CYS A 202 13.27 -14.91 18.81
C CYS A 202 13.62 -14.66 20.28
N GLY A 203 14.65 -15.34 20.79
CA GLY A 203 15.14 -15.23 22.17
C GLY A 203 16.36 -14.30 22.34
N ALA A 204 16.85 -14.21 23.59
CA ALA A 204 17.91 -13.28 23.99
C ALA A 204 19.26 -13.42 23.25
N ASN A 205 19.55 -14.59 22.66
CA ASN A 205 20.79 -14.86 21.92
C ASN A 205 20.55 -15.05 20.42
N THR A 206 19.47 -14.48 19.88
CA THR A 206 19.10 -14.62 18.47
C THR A 206 18.99 -13.26 17.80
N ILE A 207 19.33 -13.21 16.52
CA ILE A 207 19.08 -12.04 15.67
C ILE A 207 17.85 -12.37 14.82
N CYS A 208 16.80 -11.58 14.98
CA CYS A 208 15.54 -11.78 14.30
C CYS A 208 15.45 -10.81 13.12
N LEU A 209 15.17 -11.36 11.94
CA LEU A 209 15.10 -10.66 10.67
C LEU A 209 13.69 -10.80 10.10
N ASP A 210 13.08 -9.68 9.72
CA ASP A 210 11.73 -9.70 9.15
C ASP A 210 11.74 -10.35 7.77
N SER A 211 10.84 -11.33 7.59
CA SER A 211 10.70 -12.07 6.34
C SER A 211 10.15 -11.16 5.24
N GLN A 212 10.96 -10.91 4.22
CA GLN A 212 10.59 -10.06 3.07
C GLN A 212 9.75 -10.79 2.00
N ASN A 213 9.54 -12.10 2.19
CA ASN A 213 8.78 -12.96 1.29
C ASN A 213 7.77 -13.79 2.09
N GLY A 214 6.59 -14.04 1.53
CA GLY A 214 5.49 -14.73 2.21
C GLY A 214 4.14 -14.09 1.91
N ARG A 215 3.07 -14.70 2.43
CA ARG A 215 1.76 -14.05 2.43
C ARG A 215 1.83 -12.83 3.36
N ASP A 216 1.40 -11.71 2.82
CA ASP A 216 1.14 -10.50 3.58
C ASP A 216 0.05 -10.76 4.64
N VAL A 217 0.36 -10.46 5.89
CA VAL A 217 -0.64 -10.55 6.96
C VAL A 217 -1.45 -9.27 6.88
N ASP A 218 -2.74 -9.38 6.56
CA ASP A 218 -3.62 -8.22 6.57
C ASP A 218 -3.85 -7.74 8.00
N GLU A 219 -3.01 -6.82 8.49
CA GLU A 219 -3.12 -6.30 9.86
C GLU A 219 -4.42 -5.52 10.08
N CYS A 220 -5.10 -5.08 9.02
CA CYS A 220 -6.40 -4.42 9.12
C CYS A 220 -7.54 -5.36 9.50
N LYS A 221 -7.34 -6.68 9.41
CA LYS A 221 -8.28 -7.66 9.98
C LYS A 221 -8.26 -7.68 11.51
N ASP A 222 -7.17 -7.22 12.13
CA ASP A 222 -7.13 -6.98 13.56
C ASP A 222 -7.63 -5.55 13.86
N SER A 223 -8.87 -5.48 14.37
CA SER A 223 -9.51 -4.21 14.74
C SER A 223 -8.76 -3.42 15.83
N HIS A 224 -7.78 -4.03 16.51
CA HIS A 224 -6.96 -3.37 17.52
C HIS A 224 -5.72 -2.67 16.96
N LYS A 225 -5.37 -2.83 15.68
CA LYS A 225 -4.16 -2.22 15.07
C LYS A 225 -4.31 -0.73 14.78
N CYS A 226 -5.48 -0.32 14.28
CA CYS A 226 -5.83 1.08 13.97
C CYS A 226 -7.05 1.53 14.80
N LYS A 227 -6.82 2.11 15.98
CA LYS A 227 -7.91 2.59 16.85
C LYS A 227 -8.37 3.99 16.42
N ASP A 228 -9.68 4.14 16.18
CA ASP A 228 -10.30 5.40 15.74
C ASP A 228 -9.71 5.97 14.43
N ALA A 229 -9.17 5.10 13.58
CA ALA A 229 -8.51 5.42 12.32
C ALA A 229 -8.96 4.45 11.21
N THR A 230 -8.89 4.89 9.96
CA THR A 230 -9.10 3.99 8.81
C THR A 230 -7.80 3.23 8.52
N CYS A 231 -7.85 1.90 8.54
CA CYS A 231 -6.70 1.05 8.24
C CYS A 231 -6.58 0.78 6.73
N PHE A 232 -5.35 0.79 6.23
CA PHE A 232 -5.01 0.38 4.88
C PHE A 232 -3.87 -0.64 4.94
N ASN A 233 -4.12 -1.83 4.42
CA ASN A 233 -3.15 -2.91 4.36
C ASN A 233 -2.25 -2.75 3.13
N THR A 234 -0.97 -3.06 3.27
CA THR A 234 0.01 -3.03 2.18
C THR A 234 0.92 -4.26 2.24
N PRO A 235 1.49 -4.73 1.12
CA PRO A 235 2.39 -5.88 1.17
C PRO A 235 3.60 -5.67 2.10
N GLY A 236 3.60 -6.34 3.26
CA GLY A 236 4.62 -6.30 4.31
C GLY A 236 4.45 -5.20 5.36
N ALA A 237 3.35 -4.44 5.35
CA ALA A 237 3.10 -3.35 6.29
C ALA A 237 1.63 -2.89 6.29
N TYR A 238 1.29 -1.96 7.17
CA TYR A 238 0.01 -1.26 7.12
C TYR A 238 0.19 0.20 7.54
N TYR A 239 -0.78 1.03 7.20
CA TYR A 239 -0.85 2.39 7.73
C TYR A 239 -2.27 2.76 8.11
N CYS A 240 -2.41 3.62 9.12
CA CYS A 240 -3.70 4.13 9.55
C CYS A 240 -3.83 5.61 9.19
N ILE A 241 -4.99 6.02 8.68
CA ILE A 241 -5.32 7.43 8.43
C ILE A 241 -6.29 7.92 9.51
N CYS A 242 -5.91 8.99 10.21
CA CYS A 242 -6.77 9.65 11.19
C CYS A 242 -7.81 10.55 10.52
N PRO A 243 -9.04 10.66 11.09
CA PRO A 243 -10.04 11.62 10.65
C PRO A 243 -9.56 13.07 10.78
N ALA A 244 -10.18 13.98 10.01
CA ALA A 244 -9.86 15.40 10.05
C ALA A 244 -9.93 15.98 11.47
N GLY A 245 -8.94 16.82 11.82
CA GLY A 245 -8.82 17.41 13.16
C GLY A 245 -8.23 16.48 14.22
N ARG A 246 -7.76 15.28 13.84
CA ARG A 246 -6.97 14.39 14.70
C ARG A 246 -5.59 14.10 14.10
N LYS A 247 -4.64 13.76 14.96
CA LYS A 247 -3.27 13.37 14.63
C LYS A 247 -2.95 11.97 15.15
N PRO A 248 -2.03 11.23 14.50
CA PRO A 248 -1.63 9.91 14.96
C PRO A 248 -0.87 9.97 16.29
N GLU A 249 -1.13 9.00 17.15
CA GLU A 249 -0.44 8.74 18.42
C GLU A 249 -0.17 7.24 18.56
N THR A 250 1.05 6.86 18.93
CA THR A 250 1.40 5.46 19.20
C THR A 250 0.88 5.05 20.57
N ILE A 251 -0.03 4.07 20.64
CA ILE A 251 -0.66 3.63 21.91
C ILE A 251 0.18 2.56 22.62
N SER A 252 0.71 1.62 21.85
CA SER A 252 1.64 0.56 22.28
C SER A 252 2.43 0.09 21.05
N GLU A 253 3.53 -0.65 21.22
CA GLU A 253 4.36 -1.16 20.12
C GLU A 253 3.48 -1.84 19.04
N GLY A 254 3.42 -1.25 17.85
CA GLY A 254 2.58 -1.70 16.74
C GLY A 254 1.07 -1.36 16.81
N ARG A 255 0.60 -0.43 17.64
CA ARG A 255 -0.80 0.05 17.64
C ARG A 255 -0.87 1.56 17.50
N LEU A 256 -1.66 2.03 16.53
CA LEU A 256 -1.86 3.46 16.27
C LEU A 256 -3.25 3.91 16.71
N GLY A 257 -3.29 5.03 17.42
CA GLY A 257 -4.50 5.76 17.78
C GLY A 257 -4.54 7.16 17.20
N CYS A 258 -5.69 7.82 17.33
CA CYS A 258 -5.88 9.21 16.89
C CYS A 258 -6.23 10.13 18.05
N THR A 259 -5.47 11.22 18.23
CA THR A 259 -5.74 12.25 19.24
C THR A 259 -6.21 13.56 18.64
N PRO A 260 -7.05 14.35 19.35
CA PRO A 260 -7.47 15.67 18.89
C PRO A 260 -6.28 16.62 18.65
N ASP A 261 -6.26 17.27 17.49
CA ASP A 261 -5.27 18.32 17.21
C ASP A 261 -5.72 19.66 17.83
N LYS A 262 -5.14 19.98 19.00
CA LYS A 262 -5.43 21.21 19.75
C LYS A 262 -4.97 22.49 19.03
N ARG A 263 -4.13 22.41 17.99
CA ARG A 263 -3.65 23.60 17.25
C ARG A 263 -4.78 24.31 16.54
N ASN A 264 -5.72 23.58 15.94
CA ASN A 264 -6.85 24.16 15.21
C ASN A 264 -7.79 24.93 16.14
N HIS A 265 -8.03 24.42 17.35
CA HIS A 265 -8.88 25.09 18.33
C HIS A 265 -8.26 26.42 18.81
N PHE A 266 -6.95 26.46 19.01
CA PHE A 266 -6.24 27.67 19.43
C PHE A 266 -6.26 28.75 18.34
N ILE A 267 -6.08 28.36 17.07
CA ILE A 267 -6.14 29.30 15.92
C ILE A 267 -7.55 29.90 15.77
N VAL A 268 -8.60 29.09 15.89
CA VAL A 268 -9.99 29.56 15.79
C VAL A 268 -10.35 30.53 16.93
N LEU A 269 -9.88 30.25 18.15
CA LEU A 269 -10.05 31.17 19.29
C LEU A 269 -9.35 32.52 19.06
N LEU A 270 -8.15 32.52 18.50
CA LEU A 270 -7.42 33.76 18.20
C LEU A 270 -8.13 34.62 17.13
N LEU A 271 -8.60 33.99 16.06
CA LEU A 271 -9.31 34.69 14.98
C LEU A 271 -10.66 35.27 15.45
N SER A 272 -11.42 34.51 16.24
CA SER A 272 -12.72 34.98 16.78
C SER A 272 -12.56 36.15 17.75
N ALA A 273 -11.56 36.10 18.64
CA ALA A 273 -11.27 37.20 19.55
C ALA A 273 -10.82 38.48 18.80
N GLY A 274 -9.98 38.34 17.77
CA GLY A 274 -9.51 39.47 16.96
C GLY A 274 -10.64 40.23 16.25
N ILE A 275 -11.62 39.50 15.69
CA ILE A 275 -12.79 40.09 15.05
C ILE A 275 -13.65 40.85 16.07
N GLY A 276 -13.87 40.28 17.26
CA GLY A 276 -14.66 40.90 18.33
C GLY A 276 -14.07 42.24 18.80
N VAL A 277 -12.76 42.28 19.05
CA VAL A 277 -12.07 43.52 19.47
C VAL A 277 -12.14 44.60 18.38
N SER A 278 -11.99 44.21 17.11
CA SER A 278 -12.04 45.13 15.98
C SER A 278 -13.40 45.81 15.85
N ILE A 279 -14.49 45.05 16.00
CA ILE A 279 -15.86 45.58 15.96
C ILE A 279 -16.10 46.59 17.10
N LEU A 280 -15.65 46.27 18.32
CA LEU A 280 -15.79 47.16 19.48
C LEU A 280 -15.08 48.50 19.27
N ILE A 281 -13.86 48.49 18.71
CA ILE A 281 -13.11 49.71 18.41
C ILE A 281 -13.86 50.58 17.39
N ILE A 282 -14.40 49.98 16.32
CA ILE A 282 -15.15 50.71 15.28
C ILE A 282 -16.41 51.35 15.88
N VAL A 283 -17.15 50.64 16.72
CA VAL A 283 -18.33 51.19 17.40
C VAL A 283 -17.94 52.33 18.34
N PHE A 284 -16.83 52.20 19.07
CA PHE A 284 -16.35 53.24 19.99
C PHE A 284 -15.90 54.51 19.25
N LEU A 285 -15.19 54.35 18.12
CA LEU A 285 -14.80 55.48 17.26
C LEU A 285 -16.02 56.14 16.61
N GLY A 286 -16.98 55.35 16.12
CA GLY A 286 -18.21 55.86 15.51
C GLY A 286 -19.09 56.63 16.51
N THR A 287 -19.28 56.10 17.71
CA THR A 287 -20.03 56.78 18.78
C THR A 287 -19.33 58.06 19.23
N SER A 288 -18.02 58.02 19.44
CA SER A 288 -17.20 59.19 19.77
C SER A 288 -17.29 60.28 18.70
N TYR A 289 -17.19 59.91 17.43
CA TYR A 289 -17.33 60.83 16.30
C TYR A 289 -18.74 61.44 16.21
N SER A 290 -19.78 60.64 16.45
CA SER A 290 -21.17 61.13 16.50
C SER A 290 -21.40 62.13 17.64
N LEU A 291 -20.80 61.88 18.81
CA LEU A 291 -20.85 62.77 19.96
C LEU A 291 -20.08 64.06 19.69
N TYR A 292 -18.88 63.95 19.12
CA TYR A 292 -18.06 65.09 18.72
C TYR A 292 -18.82 66.01 17.75
N THR A 293 -19.41 65.46 16.69
CA THR A 293 -20.18 66.24 15.70
C THR A 293 -21.42 66.88 16.32
N ARG A 294 -22.14 66.18 17.22
CA ARG A 294 -23.28 66.75 17.98
C ARG A 294 -22.84 67.94 18.85
N LEU A 295 -21.72 67.82 19.56
CA LEU A 295 -21.19 68.90 20.42
C LEU A 295 -20.75 70.11 19.60
N VAL A 296 -20.04 69.90 18.49
CA VAL A 296 -19.62 70.96 17.57
C VAL A 296 -20.83 71.67 16.98
N ARG A 297 -21.86 70.93 16.54
CA ARG A 297 -23.13 71.51 16.06
C ARG A 297 -23.81 72.36 17.15
N ARG A 298 -23.88 71.87 18.39
CA ARG A 298 -24.43 72.62 19.53
C ARG A 298 -23.66 73.93 19.78
N LYS A 299 -22.33 73.89 19.73
CA LYS A 299 -21.51 75.11 19.85
C LYS A 299 -21.76 76.08 18.70
N LYS A 300 -21.84 75.59 17.46
CA LYS A 300 -22.12 76.41 16.27
C LYS A 300 -23.49 77.09 16.36
N MET A 301 -24.52 76.40 16.84
CA MET A 301 -25.86 76.97 17.07
C MET A 301 -25.84 78.07 18.14
N LYS A 302 -25.18 77.83 19.28
CA LYS A 302 -25.04 78.84 20.35
C LYS A 302 -24.29 80.10 19.89
N MET A 303 -23.24 79.94 19.08
CA MET A 303 -22.49 81.08 18.53
C MET A 303 -23.31 81.87 17.50
N LYS A 304 -24.06 81.18 16.63
CA LYS A 304 -24.99 81.83 15.69
C LYS A 304 -26.07 82.65 16.41
N GLN A 305 -26.63 82.15 17.50
CA GLN A 305 -27.65 82.87 18.27
C GLN A 305 -27.09 84.13 18.93
N ARG A 306 -25.89 84.08 19.51
CA ARG A 306 -25.22 85.27 20.06
C ARG A 306 -24.91 86.32 19.00
N GLN A 307 -24.49 85.91 17.80
CA GLN A 307 -24.29 86.83 16.67
C GLN A 307 -25.61 87.43 16.18
N PHE A 308 -26.70 86.65 16.18
CA PHE A 308 -28.04 87.12 15.82
C PHE A 308 -28.56 88.17 16.81
N GLU A 309 -28.34 87.98 18.12
CA GLU A 309 -28.70 88.95 19.15
C GLU A 309 -27.87 90.24 19.07
N ARG A 310 -26.59 90.13 18.70
CA ARG A 310 -25.65 91.27 18.66
C ARG A 310 -25.76 92.13 17.39
N ASN A 311 -26.25 91.57 16.29
CA ASN A 311 -26.37 92.24 14.99
C ASN A 311 -27.82 92.72 14.73
N ASP A 312 -28.54 93.14 15.78
CA ASP A 312 -29.93 93.60 15.69
C ASP A 312 -30.87 92.62 14.96
N GLY A 313 -30.63 91.31 15.04
CA GLY A 313 -31.44 90.28 14.36
C GLY A 313 -32.92 90.26 14.81
N LEU A 314 -33.21 90.83 15.98
CA LEU A 314 -34.55 91.11 16.47
C LEU A 314 -35.32 92.10 15.57
N LEU A 315 -34.65 93.14 15.03
CA LEU A 315 -35.25 94.06 14.06
C LEU A 315 -35.59 93.35 12.74
N LEU A 316 -34.78 92.36 12.33
CA LEU A 316 -35.03 91.55 11.13
C LEU A 316 -36.28 90.68 11.30
N LYS A 317 -36.46 90.03 12.47
CA LYS A 317 -37.68 89.28 12.80
C LYS A 317 -38.91 90.18 12.86
N GLN A 318 -38.77 91.37 13.43
CA GLN A 318 -39.86 92.34 13.49
C GLN A 318 -40.25 92.80 12.08
N LYS A 319 -39.28 93.04 11.18
CA LYS A 319 -39.53 93.44 9.78
C LYS A 319 -40.17 92.32 8.95
N ILE A 320 -39.80 91.06 9.18
CA ILE A 320 -40.44 89.89 8.54
C ILE A 320 -41.86 89.68 9.07
N ASN A 321 -42.09 89.71 10.39
CA ASN A 321 -43.43 89.57 10.96
C ASN A 321 -44.36 90.76 10.61
N THR A 322 -43.82 91.96 10.36
CA THR A 322 -44.60 93.12 9.91
C THR A 322 -44.95 93.03 8.42
N ASN A 323 -44.09 92.40 7.60
CA ASN A 323 -44.35 92.16 6.18
C ASN A 323 -45.25 90.93 5.92
N ASP A 324 -45.25 89.93 6.80
CA ASP A 324 -46.13 88.76 6.67
C ASP A 324 -47.62 89.13 6.85
N GLY A 325 -47.91 90.26 7.49
CA GLY A 325 -49.25 90.86 7.55
C GLY A 325 -49.56 91.85 6.41
N ARG A 326 -48.63 92.10 5.48
CA ARG A 326 -48.76 93.09 4.40
C ARG A 326 -48.11 92.59 3.11
N VAL A 327 -48.64 91.48 2.59
CA VAL A 327 -48.51 91.12 1.17
C VAL A 327 -49.91 91.04 0.59
N GLU A 328 -50.22 92.04 -0.24
CA GLU A 328 -51.39 92.08 -1.11
C GLU A 328 -51.43 90.82 -1.99
N LYS A 329 -52.65 90.28 -2.14
CA LYS A 329 -52.99 89.46 -3.30
C LYS A 329 -52.76 90.29 -4.55
N THR A 330 -51.89 89.82 -5.43
CA THR A 330 -51.98 90.09 -6.87
C THR A 330 -51.46 88.85 -7.61
N GLU A 331 -52.41 87.98 -7.94
CA GLU A 331 -52.56 87.26 -9.22
C GLU A 331 -52.12 88.17 -10.40
N GLU A 332 -51.63 87.78 -11.58
CA GLU A 332 -51.47 86.54 -12.34
C GLU A 332 -50.85 86.95 -13.72
N PHE A 333 -50.52 85.97 -14.57
CA PHE A 333 -50.12 86.04 -16.00
C PHE A 333 -48.63 86.34 -16.24
N GLU A 334 -47.85 85.50 -16.92
CA GLU A 334 -48.13 84.70 -18.13
C GLU A 334 -47.59 83.26 -18.07
#